data_AF-A0AAN6PG25-F1
#
_entry.id   AF-A0AAN6PG25-F1
#
_cell.length_a   1.000
_cell.length_b   1.000
_cell.length_c   1.000
_cell.angle_alpha   90.00
_cell.angle_beta   90.00
_cell.angle_gamma   90.00
#
_symmetry.space_group_name_H-M   'P 1'
#
loop_
_entity.id
_entity.type
_entity.pdbx_description
1 polymer ?
#
loop_
_entity_poly.entity_id
_entity_poly.type
_entity_poly.pdbx_seq_one_letter_code
_entity_poly.pdbx_strand_id
1 'polypeptide(L)'
;MSDSEAAISKPLLSVRDILAFEDAELAEYMQRHRGPDGGFDLDDIERWDALPEDQRDKLAERLKFGAQQADEAMHSCPISAGQDAASQPLSRPSRFDRSPTVEVDPNEEIEQAKRFETAAYQDLINDGGQPAYPINLLEKVSEDPEPYREVLLPWQEYPDKGSLQWQEVFHRQFRRWQDFRAWQQDNRGIVNDEAGFLAFVDANDKAYAILGTTWQKMWPRETESRHRESLKEQWECQENKRKADHYWLRGGCKHTTFSEYADDQVQHRLARHGFTLTFKLPDDSTQQDQLTTWIEYLNFEYSWLDRYARLIEMRRREDIKAWQKLMDSGVLRRHETIDFLSITESQIQRQAELNKATSAVASAENAARSALGETEKAKHGRSRYSVQERVKRLAEAQSRLTAAKDSLKEVNERLHLIATFIWGQGPYWTAKRDLLRHELLVQWILDQRSSKI
;
A
#
# COMPACT_ATOMS: atom_id res chain seq x y z
N MET A 1 -7.25 -27.83 42.31
CA MET A 1 -8.64 -27.78 41.81
C MET A 1 -8.91 -26.32 41.51
N SER A 2 -8.51 -25.92 40.30
CA SER A 2 -9.43 -25.56 39.22
C SER A 2 -10.26 -24.35 39.59
N ASP A 3 -9.87 -23.18 39.07
CA ASP A 3 -10.75 -22.44 38.19
C ASP A 3 -9.94 -21.53 37.26
N SER A 4 -10.34 -21.60 36.00
CA SER A 4 -9.65 -21.15 34.80
C SER A 4 -10.10 -19.74 34.46
N GLU A 5 -9.17 -18.79 34.41
CA GLU A 5 -9.46 -17.41 34.05
C GLU A 5 -9.54 -17.29 32.52
N ALA A 6 -10.76 -17.13 32.03
CA ALA A 6 -11.09 -17.06 30.62
C ALA A 6 -10.57 -15.74 30.01
N ALA A 7 -9.56 -15.86 29.15
CA ALA A 7 -9.22 -14.84 28.18
C ALA A 7 -10.47 -14.52 27.33
N ILE A 8 -10.90 -13.26 27.29
CA ILE A 8 -11.90 -12.79 26.32
C ILE A 8 -11.19 -12.72 24.96
N SER A 9 -11.07 -13.89 24.32
CA SER A 9 -10.72 -14.01 22.92
C SER A 9 -11.77 -13.28 22.09
N LYS A 10 -11.36 -12.45 21.12
CA LYS A 10 -12.24 -12.14 19.99
C LYS A 10 -12.75 -13.49 19.45
N PRO A 11 -14.07 -13.69 19.28
CA PRO A 11 -14.56 -14.95 18.74
C PRO A 11 -14.06 -15.04 17.30
N LEU A 12 -13.10 -15.94 17.08
CA LEU A 12 -12.61 -16.29 15.75
C LEU A 12 -13.78 -16.94 15.01
N LEU A 13 -14.16 -16.36 13.88
CA LEU A 13 -15.18 -16.91 13.01
C LEU A 13 -14.52 -17.98 12.13
N SER A 14 -15.12 -19.15 12.06
CA SER A 14 -14.65 -20.15 11.11
C SER A 14 -15.16 -19.82 9.71
N VAL A 15 -14.43 -20.27 8.70
CA VAL A 15 -14.84 -20.18 7.28
C VAL A 15 -16.25 -20.77 7.07
N ARG A 16 -16.63 -21.79 7.84
CA ARG A 16 -17.96 -22.40 7.77
C ARG A 16 -19.06 -21.48 8.27
N ASP A 17 -18.76 -20.64 9.26
CA ASP A 17 -19.73 -19.70 9.83
C ASP A 17 -20.04 -18.58 8.83
N ILE A 18 -19.02 -18.08 8.13
CA ILE A 18 -19.20 -17.04 7.10
C ILE A 18 -19.93 -17.57 5.87
N LEU A 19 -19.67 -18.82 5.48
CA LEU A 19 -20.43 -19.48 4.42
C LEU A 19 -21.88 -19.77 4.82
N ALA A 20 -22.16 -19.87 6.12
CA ALA A 20 -23.50 -20.09 6.66
C ALA A 20 -24.29 -18.80 6.93
N PHE A 21 -23.65 -17.62 6.91
CA PHE A 21 -24.33 -16.33 7.05
C PHE A 21 -25.40 -16.15 5.98
N GLU A 22 -26.57 -15.68 6.39
CA GLU A 22 -27.55 -15.16 5.47
C GLU A 22 -27.04 -13.85 4.84
N ASP A 23 -27.58 -13.48 3.67
CA ASP A 23 -27.10 -12.34 2.88
C ASP A 23 -27.07 -11.03 3.69
N ALA A 24 -28.05 -10.83 4.58
CA ALA A 24 -28.14 -9.66 5.44
C ALA A 24 -27.10 -9.67 6.58
N GLU A 25 -26.85 -10.84 7.18
CA GLU A 25 -25.84 -11.00 8.24
C GLU A 25 -24.43 -10.82 7.69
N LEU A 26 -24.21 -11.29 6.46
CA LEU A 26 -22.97 -11.13 5.74
C LEU A 26 -22.73 -9.65 5.35
N ALA A 27 -23.74 -8.93 4.90
CA ALA A 27 -23.61 -7.50 4.62
C ALA A 27 -23.29 -6.69 5.89
N GLU A 28 -23.93 -7.01 7.01
CA GLU A 28 -23.65 -6.37 8.30
C GLU A 28 -22.24 -6.72 8.82
N TYR A 29 -21.82 -7.97 8.66
CA TYR A 29 -20.45 -8.41 8.95
C TYR A 29 -19.43 -7.63 8.11
N MET A 30 -19.61 -7.57 6.79
CA MET A 30 -18.71 -6.80 5.91
C MET A 30 -18.68 -5.32 6.28
N GLN A 31 -19.81 -4.72 6.66
CA GLN A 31 -19.88 -3.33 7.07
C GLN A 31 -19.12 -3.05 8.37
N ARG A 32 -19.17 -3.97 9.36
CA ARG A 32 -18.43 -3.84 10.62
C ARG A 32 -16.92 -3.99 10.46
N HIS A 33 -16.51 -4.75 9.46
CA HIS A 33 -15.10 -5.05 9.16
C HIS A 33 -14.50 -4.09 8.14
N ARG A 34 -15.22 -3.03 7.76
CA ARG A 34 -14.74 -2.04 6.81
C ARG A 34 -13.82 -1.01 7.46
N GLY A 35 -12.62 -0.87 6.91
CA GLY A 35 -11.62 0.12 7.28
C GLY A 35 -11.94 1.53 6.71
N PRO A 36 -11.32 2.58 7.28
CA PRO A 36 -11.50 3.97 6.84
C PRO A 36 -10.97 4.25 5.42
N ASP A 37 -10.13 3.37 4.87
CA ASP A 37 -9.62 3.39 3.50
C ASP A 37 -10.56 2.68 2.50
N GLY A 38 -11.67 2.12 2.98
CA GLY A 38 -12.62 1.34 2.20
C GLY A 38 -12.23 -0.13 2.01
N GLY A 39 -11.10 -0.57 2.58
CA GLY A 39 -10.71 -1.99 2.67
C GLY A 39 -11.54 -2.76 3.71
N PHE A 40 -11.38 -4.09 3.76
CA PHE A 40 -12.03 -4.94 4.78
C PHE A 40 -10.95 -5.67 5.61
N ASP A 41 -11.01 -5.52 6.92
CA ASP A 41 -10.18 -6.24 7.90
C ASP A 41 -10.87 -7.55 8.28
N LEU A 42 -10.36 -8.66 7.75
CA LEU A 42 -10.91 -10.01 7.92
C LEU A 42 -9.98 -10.91 8.75
N ASP A 43 -9.16 -10.31 9.61
CA ASP A 43 -8.17 -11.04 10.43
C ASP A 43 -8.81 -11.90 11.52
N ASP A 44 -10.13 -11.81 11.71
CA ASP A 44 -10.93 -12.64 12.60
C ASP A 44 -11.38 -13.98 11.97
N ILE A 45 -11.07 -14.21 10.68
CA ILE A 45 -11.37 -15.47 9.97
C ILE A 45 -10.23 -16.46 10.17
N GLU A 46 -10.47 -17.53 10.93
CA GLU A 46 -9.43 -18.52 11.23
C GLU A 46 -9.14 -19.46 10.04
N ARG A 47 -7.86 -19.66 9.72
CA ARG A 47 -7.34 -20.75 8.85
C ARG A 47 -7.87 -20.77 7.41
N TRP A 48 -8.17 -19.61 6.84
CA TRP A 48 -8.56 -19.45 5.44
C TRP A 48 -7.43 -19.77 4.44
N ASP A 49 -6.17 -19.69 4.87
CA ASP A 49 -4.95 -20.01 4.13
C ASP A 49 -4.75 -21.53 3.91
N ALA A 50 -5.31 -22.37 4.78
CA ALA A 50 -5.21 -23.83 4.73
C ALA A 50 -6.38 -24.52 3.97
N LEU A 51 -7.26 -23.75 3.33
CA LEU A 51 -8.44 -24.27 2.63
C LEU A 51 -8.11 -24.84 1.24
N PRO A 52 -8.81 -25.91 0.81
CA PRO A 52 -8.85 -26.33 -0.59
C PRO A 52 -9.28 -25.19 -1.52
N GLU A 53 -8.75 -25.16 -2.75
CA GLU A 53 -8.97 -24.08 -3.73
C GLU A 53 -10.46 -23.82 -4.00
N ASP A 54 -11.28 -24.87 -4.10
CA ASP A 54 -12.72 -24.78 -4.32
C ASP A 54 -13.49 -24.14 -3.16
N GLN A 55 -12.98 -24.23 -1.92
CA GLN A 55 -13.57 -23.57 -0.76
C GLN A 55 -13.10 -22.14 -0.61
N ARG A 56 -11.87 -21.82 -1.03
CA ARG A 56 -11.37 -20.44 -1.09
C ARG A 56 -12.12 -19.63 -2.12
N ASP A 57 -12.41 -20.20 -3.29
CA ASP A 57 -13.18 -19.52 -4.33
C ASP A 57 -14.62 -19.24 -3.86
N LYS A 58 -15.27 -20.21 -3.21
CA LYS A 58 -16.61 -20.02 -2.63
C LYS A 58 -16.63 -18.95 -1.55
N LEU A 59 -15.64 -18.94 -0.67
CA LEU A 59 -15.50 -17.92 0.37
C LEU A 59 -15.27 -16.53 -0.24
N ALA A 60 -14.40 -16.43 -1.25
CA ALA A 60 -14.10 -15.18 -1.93
C ALA A 60 -15.34 -14.61 -2.65
N GLU A 61 -16.10 -15.45 -3.36
CA GLU A 61 -17.35 -15.02 -4.01
C GLU A 61 -18.39 -14.57 -2.98
N ARG A 62 -18.48 -15.28 -1.84
CA ARG A 62 -19.41 -14.92 -0.76
C ARG A 62 -19.05 -13.56 -0.15
N LEU A 63 -17.79 -13.35 0.21
CA LEU A 63 -17.31 -12.08 0.77
C LEU A 63 -17.47 -10.91 -0.21
N LYS A 64 -17.19 -11.10 -1.50
CA LYS A 64 -17.43 -10.07 -2.54
C LYS A 64 -18.90 -9.67 -2.61
N PHE A 65 -19.81 -10.64 -2.55
CA PHE A 65 -21.25 -10.38 -2.53
C PHE A 65 -21.65 -9.57 -1.27
N GLY A 66 -21.14 -9.95 -0.10
CA GLY A 66 -21.35 -9.20 1.14
C GLY A 66 -20.84 -7.76 1.08
N ALA A 67 -19.66 -7.55 0.51
CA ALA A 67 -19.08 -6.21 0.33
C ALA A 67 -19.96 -5.33 -0.57
N GLN A 68 -20.45 -5.88 -1.69
CA GLN A 68 -21.35 -5.17 -2.60
C GLN A 68 -22.68 -4.78 -1.92
N GLN A 69 -23.25 -5.69 -1.13
CA GLN A 69 -24.48 -5.39 -0.36
C GLN A 69 -24.25 -4.31 0.71
N ALA A 70 -23.09 -4.32 1.37
CA ALA A 70 -22.72 -3.27 2.32
C ALA A 70 -22.55 -1.90 1.65
N ASP A 71 -22.04 -1.86 0.42
CA ASP A 71 -21.93 -0.64 -0.40
C ASP A 71 -23.30 -0.12 -0.85
N GLU A 72 -24.18 -1.01 -1.33
CA GLU A 72 -25.53 -0.67 -1.78
C GLU A 72 -26.41 -0.13 -0.64
N ALA A 73 -26.25 -0.68 0.58
CA ALA A 73 -26.95 -0.23 1.78
C ALA A 73 -26.50 1.17 2.24
N MET A 74 -25.25 1.56 1.99
CA MET A 74 -24.75 2.92 2.26
C MET A 74 -25.29 3.97 1.27
N HIS A 75 -25.46 3.58 0.01
CA HIS A 75 -25.90 4.50 -1.05
C HIS A 75 -27.42 4.59 -1.21
N SER A 76 -28.16 3.67 -0.60
CA SER A 76 -29.63 3.63 -0.64
C SER A 76 -30.23 4.23 0.64
N CYS A 77 -29.98 5.51 0.91
CA CYS A 77 -30.75 6.25 1.91
C CYS A 77 -32.04 6.77 1.22
N PRO A 78 -33.24 6.30 1.57
CA PRO A 78 -34.46 6.87 1.01
C PRO A 78 -34.74 8.21 1.69
N ILE A 79 -34.71 9.27 0.90
CA ILE A 79 -35.39 10.53 1.22
C ILE A 79 -36.89 10.21 1.32
N SER A 80 -37.47 10.32 2.52
CA SER A 80 -38.93 10.42 2.67
C SER A 80 -39.28 11.61 3.55
N ALA A 81 -40.01 12.54 2.93
CA ALA A 81 -40.63 13.69 3.56
C ALA A 81 -41.94 13.28 4.28
N GLY A 82 -42.24 13.93 5.41
CA GLY A 82 -43.61 14.31 5.77
C GLY A 82 -44.28 13.71 7.03
N GLN A 83 -44.37 14.56 8.06
CA GLN A 83 -45.50 14.81 8.99
C GLN A 83 -45.72 13.97 10.28
N ASP A 84 -45.42 14.64 11.40
CA ASP A 84 -46.21 14.87 12.63
C ASP A 84 -47.02 13.75 13.30
N ALA A 85 -46.61 13.35 14.52
CA ALA A 85 -47.45 13.37 15.74
C ALA A 85 -46.67 12.97 17.02
N ALA A 86 -46.60 13.93 17.96
CA ALA A 86 -46.53 13.84 19.43
C ALA A 86 -46.00 12.57 20.18
N SER A 87 -44.91 12.80 20.93
CA SER A 87 -44.73 12.55 22.39
C SER A 87 -44.70 11.12 22.96
N GLN A 88 -43.51 10.55 23.25
CA GLN A 88 -42.80 10.61 24.55
C GLN A 88 -41.61 9.62 24.60
N PRO A 89 -40.55 9.89 25.39
CA PRO A 89 -39.25 9.26 25.27
C PRO A 89 -39.10 8.05 26.19
N LEU A 90 -38.72 6.90 25.62
CA LEU A 90 -38.13 5.80 26.39
C LEU A 90 -36.67 5.67 25.98
N SER A 91 -35.81 6.05 26.93
CA SER A 91 -34.36 5.94 26.89
C SER A 91 -33.93 4.55 26.40
N ARG A 92 -33.26 4.53 25.24
CA ARG A 92 -32.46 3.38 24.80
C ARG A 92 -31.00 3.70 25.11
N PRO A 93 -30.22 2.76 25.68
CA PRO A 93 -28.87 3.05 26.17
C PRO A 93 -27.97 3.46 25.02
N SER A 94 -27.40 4.67 25.09
CA SER A 94 -26.33 5.13 24.23
C SER A 94 -25.17 4.14 24.31
N ARG A 95 -24.97 3.35 23.25
CA ARG A 95 -23.72 2.64 23.02
C ARG A 95 -23.00 3.35 21.88
N PHE A 96 -21.81 3.83 22.24
CA PHE A 96 -20.84 4.62 21.48
C PHE A 96 -21.01 6.14 21.62
N ASP A 97 -20.65 6.64 22.81
CA ASP A 97 -19.82 7.85 22.89
C ASP A 97 -18.63 7.63 21.97
N ARG A 98 -18.72 8.11 20.73
CA ARG A 98 -17.53 8.52 20.00
C ARG A 98 -16.89 9.58 20.88
N SER A 99 -15.71 9.28 21.40
CA SER A 99 -14.79 10.34 21.83
C SER A 99 -14.79 11.41 20.73
N PRO A 100 -14.87 12.70 21.07
CA PRO A 100 -14.84 13.75 20.07
C PRO A 100 -13.63 13.50 19.18
N THR A 101 -13.84 13.30 17.87
CA THR A 101 -12.77 13.57 16.92
C THR A 101 -12.51 15.05 17.11
N VAL A 102 -11.47 15.38 17.88
CA VAL A 102 -10.98 16.75 17.97
C VAL A 102 -10.68 17.11 16.52
N GLU A 103 -11.44 18.03 15.95
CA GLU A 103 -11.01 18.72 14.74
C GLU A 103 -9.72 19.41 15.13
N VAL A 104 -8.58 18.78 14.80
CA VAL A 104 -7.27 19.37 15.04
C VAL A 104 -7.22 20.62 14.18
N ASP A 105 -6.88 21.75 14.79
CA ASP A 105 -6.70 23.00 14.07
C ASP A 105 -5.64 22.75 12.99
N PRO A 106 -5.89 23.04 11.69
CA PRO A 106 -4.88 22.89 10.64
C PRO A 106 -3.55 23.60 10.97
N ASN A 107 -3.59 24.67 11.77
CA ASN A 107 -2.38 25.32 12.27
C ASN A 107 -1.62 24.44 13.27
N GLU A 108 -2.31 23.66 14.10
CA GLU A 108 -1.69 22.73 15.04
C GLU A 108 -1.00 21.56 14.30
N GLU A 109 -1.58 21.06 13.21
CA GLU A 109 -0.93 20.04 12.36
C GLU A 109 0.35 20.57 11.70
N ILE A 110 0.33 21.80 11.19
CA ILE A 110 1.50 22.47 10.60
C ILE A 110 2.60 22.65 11.66
N GLU A 111 2.26 23.18 12.83
CA GLU A 111 3.22 23.38 13.92
C GLU A 111 3.78 22.06 14.45
N GLN A 112 2.96 21.01 14.48
CA GLN A 112 3.41 19.66 14.82
C GLN A 112 4.40 19.11 13.79
N ALA A 113 4.11 19.24 12.49
CA ALA A 113 5.05 18.85 11.43
C ALA A 113 6.38 19.62 11.52
N LYS A 114 6.35 20.92 11.82
CA LYS A 114 7.57 21.72 12.06
C LYS A 114 8.39 21.21 13.26
N ARG A 115 7.74 20.76 14.35
CA ARG A 115 8.43 20.19 15.52
C ARG A 115 9.14 18.89 15.16
N PHE A 116 8.49 18.00 14.39
CA PHE A 116 9.12 16.78 13.89
C PHE A 116 10.32 17.07 12.99
N GLU A 117 10.15 17.99 12.03
CA GLU A 117 11.24 18.41 11.14
C GLU A 117 12.42 19.01 11.92
N THR A 118 12.14 19.83 12.94
CA THR A 118 13.17 20.43 13.79
C THR A 118 13.93 19.39 14.60
N ALA A 119 13.23 18.40 15.17
CA ALA A 119 13.86 17.31 15.90
C ALA A 119 14.74 16.46 14.98
N ALA A 120 14.23 16.09 13.79
CA ALA A 120 14.99 15.33 12.81
C ALA A 120 16.22 16.10 12.30
N TYR A 121 16.12 17.42 12.10
CA TYR A 121 17.26 18.27 11.76
C TYR A 121 18.36 18.22 12.83
N GLN A 122 17.98 18.32 14.11
CA GLN A 122 18.92 18.27 15.22
C GLN A 122 19.58 16.90 15.33
N ASP A 123 18.80 15.82 15.25
CA ASP A 123 19.31 14.46 15.30
C ASP A 123 20.23 14.17 14.10
N LEU A 124 19.91 14.65 12.90
CA LEU A 124 20.77 14.54 11.72
C LEU A 124 22.14 15.22 11.93
N ILE A 125 22.16 16.45 12.46
CA ILE A 125 23.41 17.16 12.74
C ILE A 125 24.21 16.47 13.84
N ASN A 126 23.53 16.04 14.91
CA ASN A 126 24.17 15.35 16.04
C ASN A 126 24.84 14.04 15.60
N ASP A 127 24.28 13.36 14.60
CA ASP A 127 24.84 12.15 13.99
C ASP A 127 25.82 12.44 12.83
N GLY A 128 26.22 13.70 12.64
CA GLY A 128 27.23 14.12 11.65
C GLY A 128 26.72 14.23 10.21
N GLY A 129 25.42 14.12 9.99
CA GLY A 129 24.77 14.32 8.70
C GLY A 129 24.70 15.80 8.28
N GLN A 130 24.48 16.03 6.99
CA GLN A 130 24.33 17.38 6.43
C GLN A 130 22.88 17.62 6.01
N PRO A 131 22.21 18.63 6.57
CA PRO A 131 20.84 18.94 6.20
C PRO A 131 20.72 19.49 4.78
N ALA A 132 19.57 19.27 4.14
CA ALA A 132 19.21 19.77 2.81
C ALA A 132 19.35 21.30 2.73
N TYR A 133 18.88 21.98 3.77
CA TYR A 133 18.90 23.42 3.92
C TYR A 133 19.05 23.81 5.41
N PRO A 134 19.50 25.03 5.73
CA PRO A 134 19.58 25.50 7.11
C PRO A 134 18.20 25.60 7.77
N ILE A 135 18.10 25.26 9.06
CA ILE A 135 16.82 25.21 9.80
C ILE A 135 16.04 26.54 9.80
N ASN A 136 16.71 27.68 9.68
CA ASN A 136 16.06 28.99 9.62
C ASN A 136 15.20 29.21 8.36
N LEU A 137 15.31 28.34 7.36
CA LEU A 137 14.45 28.35 6.17
C LEU A 137 13.17 27.54 6.36
N LEU A 138 13.06 26.71 7.42
CA LEU A 138 11.89 25.83 7.62
C LEU A 138 10.56 26.60 7.58
N GLU A 139 10.51 27.78 8.20
CA GLU A 139 9.30 28.62 8.19
C GLU A 139 8.91 29.01 6.76
N LYS A 140 9.86 29.53 5.99
CA LYS A 140 9.64 29.97 4.60
C LYS A 140 9.28 28.81 3.68
N VAL A 141 9.95 27.68 3.86
CA VAL A 141 9.70 26.45 3.09
C VAL A 141 8.31 25.90 3.39
N SER A 142 7.84 26.00 4.65
CA SER A 142 6.50 25.56 5.04
C SER A 142 5.38 26.45 4.51
N GLU A 143 5.65 27.75 4.35
CA GLU A 143 4.73 28.73 3.77
C GLU A 143 4.66 28.61 2.24
N ASP A 144 5.80 28.50 1.57
CA ASP A 144 5.92 28.38 0.12
C ASP A 144 7.09 27.45 -0.27
N PRO A 145 6.83 26.17 -0.57
CA PRO A 145 7.89 25.21 -0.92
C PRO A 145 8.42 25.36 -2.36
N GLU A 146 7.70 26.05 -3.25
CA GLU A 146 8.05 26.11 -4.67
C GLU A 146 9.40 26.78 -4.97
N PRO A 147 9.76 27.91 -4.35
CA PRO A 147 11.09 28.52 -4.49
C PRO A 147 12.24 27.60 -4.08
N TYR A 148 11.96 26.56 -3.28
CA TYR A 148 12.94 25.61 -2.75
C TYR A 148 12.93 24.27 -3.47
N ARG A 149 12.18 24.16 -4.58
CA ARG A 149 11.97 22.92 -5.36
C ARG A 149 13.23 22.09 -5.56
N GLU A 150 14.33 22.70 -6.03
CA GLU A 150 15.58 21.98 -6.32
C GLU A 150 16.16 21.27 -5.09
N VAL A 151 15.99 21.86 -3.90
CA VAL A 151 16.49 21.32 -2.64
C VAL A 151 15.55 20.26 -2.07
N LEU A 152 14.23 20.39 -2.32
CA LEU A 152 13.22 19.48 -1.81
C LEU A 152 13.05 18.21 -2.64
N LEU A 153 13.24 18.32 -3.97
CA LEU A 153 13.01 17.24 -4.94
C LEU A 153 13.71 15.91 -4.61
N PRO A 154 14.99 15.88 -4.19
CA PRO A 154 15.66 14.63 -3.81
C PRO A 154 14.97 13.84 -2.68
N TRP A 155 14.19 14.55 -1.85
CA TRP A 155 13.57 14.01 -0.65
C TRP A 155 12.06 13.75 -0.82
N GLN A 156 11.53 13.96 -2.03
CA GLN A 156 10.15 13.64 -2.38
C GLN A 156 9.98 12.15 -2.65
N GLU A 157 8.86 11.59 -2.18
CA GLU A 157 8.48 10.21 -2.50
C GLU A 157 8.03 10.06 -3.96
N TYR A 158 7.44 11.14 -4.50
CA TYR A 158 6.93 11.23 -5.86
C TYR A 158 7.46 12.50 -6.54
N PRO A 159 8.76 12.55 -6.90
CA PRO A 159 9.36 13.74 -7.51
C PRO A 159 8.77 14.07 -8.89
N ASP A 160 8.11 13.10 -9.53
CA ASP A 160 7.38 13.22 -10.79
C ASP A 160 5.96 13.80 -10.61
N LYS A 161 5.44 13.85 -9.39
CA LYS A 161 4.13 14.46 -9.08
C LYS A 161 4.33 15.92 -8.69
N GLY A 162 3.47 16.79 -9.23
CA GLY A 162 3.67 18.25 -9.16
C GLY A 162 3.63 18.89 -7.77
N SER A 163 3.04 18.24 -6.76
CA SER A 163 2.96 18.81 -5.40
C SER A 163 4.22 18.51 -4.59
N LEU A 164 4.97 19.55 -4.23
CA LEU A 164 6.07 19.44 -3.28
C LEU A 164 5.54 19.32 -1.86
N GLN A 165 6.05 18.34 -1.12
CA GLN A 165 5.81 18.19 0.31
C GLN A 165 7.04 18.70 1.05
N TRP A 166 6.85 19.73 1.88
CA TRP A 166 7.91 20.19 2.78
C TRP A 166 7.99 19.35 4.04
N GLN A 167 6.89 18.70 4.42
CA GLN A 167 6.84 17.79 5.56
C GLN A 167 7.76 16.59 5.30
N GLU A 168 8.40 16.13 6.37
CA GLU A 168 9.27 14.95 6.39
C GLU A 168 10.60 15.06 5.62
N VAL A 169 11.03 16.24 5.16
CA VAL A 169 12.30 16.37 4.43
C VAL A 169 13.46 15.95 5.33
N PHE A 170 13.64 16.59 6.49
CA PHE A 170 14.70 16.24 7.44
C PHE A 170 14.46 14.87 8.07
N HIS A 171 13.21 14.47 8.30
CA HIS A 171 12.90 13.14 8.80
C HIS A 171 13.38 12.05 7.82
N ARG A 172 13.13 12.22 6.51
CA ARG A 172 13.61 11.31 5.47
C ARG A 172 15.13 11.35 5.34
N GLN A 173 15.75 12.53 5.42
CA GLN A 173 17.21 12.66 5.44
C GLN A 173 17.82 11.89 6.61
N PHE A 174 17.29 12.08 7.81
CA PHE A 174 17.79 11.43 9.02
C PHE A 174 17.63 9.92 8.95
N ARG A 175 16.46 9.42 8.55
CA ARG A 175 16.24 7.98 8.36
C ARG A 175 17.22 7.40 7.34
N ARG A 176 17.45 8.10 6.24
CA ARG A 176 18.38 7.67 5.20
C ARG A 176 19.83 7.65 5.68
N TRP A 177 20.21 8.63 6.48
CA TRP A 177 21.50 8.69 7.13
C TRP A 177 21.67 7.53 8.12
N GLN A 178 20.66 7.21 8.93
CA GLN A 178 20.67 6.05 9.82
C GLN A 178 20.82 4.73 9.04
N ASP A 179 20.12 4.56 7.92
CA ASP A 179 20.29 3.40 7.03
C ASP A 179 21.75 3.27 6.56
N PHE A 180 22.39 4.40 6.24
CA PHE A 180 23.81 4.44 5.89
C PHE A 180 24.72 4.09 7.07
N ARG A 181 24.50 4.65 8.27
CA ARG A 181 25.32 4.33 9.47
C ARG A 181 25.23 2.84 9.80
N ALA A 182 24.04 2.27 9.69
CA ALA A 182 23.81 0.86 9.89
C ALA A 182 24.53 0.02 8.83
N TRP A 183 24.42 0.40 7.54
CA TRP A 183 25.15 -0.24 6.44
C TRP A 183 26.68 -0.16 6.61
N GLN A 184 27.18 0.96 7.13
CA GLN A 184 28.59 1.18 7.43
C GLN A 184 29.11 0.22 8.51
N GLN A 185 28.32 -0.01 9.56
CA GLN A 185 28.61 -0.96 10.64
C GLN A 185 28.54 -2.42 10.14
N ASP A 186 27.52 -2.74 9.33
CA ASP A 186 27.36 -4.08 8.75
C ASP A 186 28.53 -4.46 7.83
N ASN A 187 29.11 -3.49 7.10
CA ASN A 187 30.32 -3.70 6.29
C ASN A 187 31.58 -3.96 7.12
N ARG A 188 31.58 -3.58 8.40
CA ARG A 188 32.64 -3.84 9.37
C ARG A 188 32.35 -5.06 10.26
N GLY A 189 31.22 -5.73 10.06
CA GLY A 189 30.81 -6.89 10.87
C GLY A 189 30.41 -6.52 12.31
N ILE A 190 30.07 -5.26 12.56
CA ILE A 190 29.62 -4.79 13.88
C ILE A 190 28.10 -5.01 13.96
N VAL A 191 27.68 -6.00 14.75
CA VAL A 191 26.26 -6.27 15.04
C VAL A 191 25.98 -5.85 16.48
N ASN A 192 25.07 -4.91 16.68
CA ASN A 192 24.63 -4.48 18.01
C ASN A 192 23.10 -4.43 18.10
N ASP A 193 22.49 -5.60 18.06
CA ASP A 193 21.04 -5.80 18.02
C ASP A 193 20.34 -5.15 19.24
N GLU A 194 20.88 -5.30 20.46
CA GLU A 194 20.26 -4.76 21.68
C GLU A 194 20.32 -3.23 21.73
N ALA A 195 21.49 -2.62 21.43
CA ALA A 195 21.58 -1.17 21.41
C ALA A 195 20.74 -0.56 20.27
N GLY A 196 20.64 -1.25 19.13
CA GLY A 196 19.77 -0.87 18.02
C GLY A 196 18.29 -0.88 18.42
N PHE A 197 17.85 -1.90 19.15
CA PHE A 197 16.48 -1.96 19.66
C PHE A 197 16.20 -0.86 20.69
N LEU A 198 17.12 -0.61 21.64
CA LEU A 198 16.96 0.46 22.63
C LEU A 198 16.88 1.85 21.97
N ALA A 199 17.74 2.12 20.98
CA ALA A 199 17.67 3.37 20.22
C ALA A 199 16.34 3.53 19.46
N PHE A 200 15.76 2.43 18.97
CA PHE A 200 14.45 2.43 18.34
C PHE A 200 13.32 2.75 19.33
N VAL A 201 13.38 2.20 20.55
CA VAL A 201 12.44 2.53 21.63
C VAL A 201 12.55 4.01 22.00
N ASP A 202 13.77 4.52 22.21
CA ASP A 202 14.01 5.93 22.53
C ASP A 202 13.48 6.87 21.42
N ALA A 203 13.63 6.49 20.16
CA ALA A 203 13.08 7.24 19.02
C ALA A 203 11.55 7.27 19.03
N ASN A 204 10.90 6.16 19.38
CA ASN A 204 9.45 6.10 19.55
C ASN A 204 8.98 6.98 20.72
N ASP A 205 9.66 6.93 21.86
CA ASP A 205 9.34 7.75 23.02
C ASP A 205 9.50 9.25 22.74
N LYS A 206 10.57 9.63 22.02
CA LYS A 206 10.73 11.00 21.50
C LYS A 206 9.59 11.41 20.58
N ALA A 207 9.13 10.53 19.69
CA ALA A 207 8.01 10.82 18.79
C ALA A 207 6.72 11.10 19.59
N TYR A 208 6.41 10.30 20.61
CA TYR A 208 5.28 10.58 21.50
C TYR A 208 5.43 11.91 22.25
N ALA A 209 6.63 12.23 22.72
CA ALA A 209 6.90 13.50 23.39
C ALA A 209 6.68 14.71 22.46
N ILE A 210 7.07 14.63 21.19
CA ILE A 210 6.80 15.67 20.17
C ILE A 210 5.29 15.84 19.94
N LEU A 211 4.55 14.73 19.96
CA LEU A 211 3.09 14.74 19.89
C LEU A 211 2.42 15.29 21.17
N GLY A 212 3.18 15.63 22.22
CA GLY A 212 2.64 16.05 23.52
C GLY A 212 1.88 14.94 24.23
N THR A 213 2.14 13.68 23.87
CA THR A 213 1.41 12.50 24.35
C THR A 213 2.36 11.44 24.90
N THR A 214 1.81 10.31 25.30
CA THR A 214 2.56 9.09 25.60
C THR A 214 1.88 7.90 24.96
N TRP A 215 2.59 6.80 24.76
CA TRP A 215 1.97 5.57 24.24
C TRP A 215 0.81 5.10 25.13
N GLN A 216 0.88 5.30 26.46
CA GLN A 216 -0.22 4.95 27.37
C GLN A 216 -1.49 5.77 27.11
N LYS A 217 -1.35 7.02 26.69
CA LYS A 217 -2.51 7.88 26.36
C LYS A 217 -3.12 7.49 25.00
N MET A 218 -2.29 7.15 24.01
CA MET A 218 -2.75 6.72 22.69
C MET A 218 -3.36 5.32 22.72
N TRP A 219 -2.82 4.42 23.55
CA TRP A 219 -3.34 3.07 23.73
C TRP A 219 -3.61 2.74 25.22
N PRO A 220 -4.68 3.29 25.82
CA PRO A 220 -4.96 3.13 27.26
C PRO A 220 -5.24 1.70 27.74
N ARG A 221 -5.53 0.80 26.79
CA ARG A 221 -5.81 -0.63 27.06
C ARG A 221 -4.60 -1.52 26.88
N GLU A 222 -3.49 -0.96 26.40
CA GLU A 222 -2.27 -1.71 26.13
C GLU A 222 -1.42 -1.81 27.41
N THR A 223 -0.86 -2.99 27.67
CA THR A 223 0.08 -3.16 28.77
C THR A 223 1.49 -2.79 28.31
N GLU A 224 2.36 -2.40 29.24
CA GLU A 224 3.76 -2.06 28.93
C GLU A 224 4.50 -3.21 28.24
N SER A 225 4.26 -4.46 28.69
CA SER A 225 4.83 -5.65 28.06
C SER A 225 4.39 -5.79 26.60
N ARG A 226 3.11 -5.58 26.31
CA ARG A 226 2.56 -5.75 24.96
C ARG A 226 2.98 -4.62 24.03
N HIS A 227 3.05 -3.39 24.56
CA HIS A 227 3.62 -2.26 23.83
C HIS A 227 5.10 -2.51 23.47
N ARG A 228 5.91 -2.97 24.43
CA ARG A 228 7.32 -3.30 24.18
C ARG A 228 7.50 -4.44 23.19
N GLU A 229 6.63 -5.45 23.24
CA GLU A 229 6.60 -6.55 22.27
C GLU A 229 6.25 -6.04 20.86
N SER A 230 5.24 -5.18 20.72
CA SER A 230 4.91 -4.54 19.45
C SER A 230 6.06 -3.70 18.88
N LEU A 231 6.75 -2.92 19.71
CA LEU A 231 7.95 -2.19 19.29
C LEU A 231 9.05 -3.14 18.82
N LYS A 232 9.21 -4.29 19.49
CA LYS A 232 10.20 -5.29 19.10
C LYS A 232 9.85 -5.93 17.76
N GLU A 233 8.59 -6.31 17.52
CA GLU A 233 8.14 -6.84 16.22
C GLU A 233 8.36 -5.83 15.09
N GLN A 234 8.04 -4.56 15.34
CA GLN A 234 8.29 -3.48 14.37
C GLN A 234 9.78 -3.31 14.08
N TRP A 235 10.62 -3.31 15.12
CA TRP A 235 12.07 -3.23 14.97
C TRP A 235 12.63 -4.44 14.20
N GLU A 236 12.23 -5.66 14.54
CA GLU A 236 12.64 -6.88 13.85
C GLU A 236 12.21 -6.87 12.38
N CYS A 237 11.03 -6.35 12.05
CA CYS A 237 10.58 -6.17 10.67
C CYS A 237 11.48 -5.19 9.90
N GLN A 238 11.83 -4.05 10.50
CA GLN A 238 12.76 -3.08 9.90
C GLN A 238 14.16 -3.67 9.73
N GLU A 239 14.61 -4.42 10.72
CA GLU A 239 15.91 -5.08 10.73
C GLU A 239 16.01 -6.17 9.65
N ASN A 240 14.97 -6.98 9.51
CA ASN A 240 14.88 -7.99 8.46
C ASN A 240 14.85 -7.36 7.07
N LYS A 241 14.11 -6.26 6.90
CA LYS A 241 14.11 -5.49 5.64
C LYS A 241 15.50 -4.93 5.34
N ARG A 242 16.17 -4.35 6.32
CA ARG A 242 17.54 -3.84 6.22
C ARG A 242 18.53 -4.92 5.79
N LYS A 243 18.51 -6.08 6.47
CA LYS A 243 19.34 -7.25 6.14
C LYS A 243 19.08 -7.77 4.72
N ALA A 244 17.81 -7.81 4.30
CA ALA A 244 17.44 -8.18 2.94
C ALA A 244 17.99 -7.16 1.93
N ASP A 245 17.84 -5.86 2.19
CA ASP A 245 18.33 -4.82 1.30
C ASP A 245 19.86 -4.83 1.19
N HIS A 246 20.56 -5.04 2.31
CA HIS A 246 22.00 -5.17 2.37
C HIS A 246 22.53 -6.30 1.48
N TYR A 247 21.89 -7.47 1.52
CA TYR A 247 22.21 -8.60 0.65
C TYR A 247 22.17 -8.21 -0.83
N TRP A 248 21.15 -7.46 -1.25
CA TRP A 248 21.00 -7.01 -2.63
C TRP A 248 21.97 -5.89 -3.02
N LEU A 249 22.28 -4.96 -2.09
CA LEU A 249 23.21 -3.86 -2.34
C LEU A 249 24.66 -4.34 -2.54
N ARG A 250 25.02 -5.46 -1.92
CA ARG A 250 26.32 -6.13 -2.15
C ARG A 250 26.39 -6.90 -3.48
N GLY A 251 25.33 -6.88 -4.28
CA GLY A 251 25.28 -7.58 -5.57
C GLY A 251 25.21 -9.10 -5.43
N GLY A 252 24.60 -9.60 -4.34
CA GLY A 252 24.51 -11.03 -4.06
C GLY A 252 25.83 -11.69 -3.62
N CYS A 253 26.92 -10.93 -3.58
CA CYS A 253 28.21 -11.38 -3.05
C CYS A 253 28.26 -11.15 -1.55
N LYS A 254 28.54 -12.20 -0.77
CA LYS A 254 28.96 -12.04 0.62
C LYS A 254 30.45 -11.72 0.59
N HIS A 255 30.80 -10.45 0.68
CA HIS A 255 32.19 -10.10 1.03
C HIS A 255 32.44 -10.66 2.41
N THR A 256 33.56 -11.37 2.54
CA THR A 256 33.95 -12.03 3.77
C THR A 256 34.77 -11.10 4.67
N THR A 257 35.32 -10.02 4.11
CA THR A 257 36.16 -9.06 4.84
C THR A 257 35.83 -7.60 4.49
N PHE A 258 36.21 -6.69 5.39
CA PHE A 258 36.09 -5.24 5.16
C PHE A 258 36.99 -4.74 4.02
N SER A 259 38.19 -5.32 3.83
CA SER A 259 39.10 -4.93 2.74
C SER A 259 38.50 -5.23 1.36
N GLU A 260 37.82 -6.38 1.17
CA GLU A 260 37.08 -6.65 -0.08
C GLU A 260 35.99 -5.59 -0.35
N TYR A 261 35.33 -5.13 0.71
CA TYR A 261 34.36 -4.03 0.59
C TYR A 261 35.04 -2.70 0.23
N ALA A 262 36.10 -2.33 0.96
CA ALA A 262 36.76 -1.03 0.85
C ALA A 262 37.57 -0.87 -0.45
N ASP A 263 38.36 -1.89 -0.81
CA ASP A 263 39.33 -1.82 -1.91
C ASP A 263 38.71 -2.22 -3.24
N ASP A 264 37.87 -3.27 -3.28
CA ASP A 264 37.30 -3.74 -4.55
C ASP A 264 35.92 -3.11 -4.81
N GLN A 265 35.00 -3.14 -3.85
CA GLN A 265 33.63 -2.72 -4.13
C GLN A 265 33.45 -1.20 -4.15
N VAL A 266 33.91 -0.50 -3.10
CA VAL A 266 33.71 0.95 -2.99
C VAL A 266 34.46 1.67 -4.11
N GLN A 267 35.76 1.36 -4.31
CA GLN A 267 36.57 1.99 -5.35
C GLN A 267 36.02 1.70 -6.75
N HIS A 268 35.68 0.45 -7.06
CA HIS A 268 35.17 0.10 -8.39
C HIS A 268 33.81 0.75 -8.68
N ARG A 269 32.90 0.77 -7.70
CA ARG A 269 31.58 1.41 -7.87
C ARG A 269 31.71 2.90 -8.08
N LEU A 270 32.50 3.57 -7.24
CA LEU A 270 32.77 5.00 -7.38
C LEU A 270 33.42 5.33 -8.73
N ALA A 271 34.42 4.55 -9.16
CA ALA A 271 35.08 4.72 -10.45
C ALA A 271 34.12 4.53 -11.63
N ARG A 272 33.19 3.55 -11.56
CA ARG A 272 32.15 3.34 -12.58
C ARG A 272 31.22 4.54 -12.72
N HIS A 273 30.98 5.26 -11.63
CA HIS A 273 30.21 6.51 -11.61
C HIS A 273 31.07 7.76 -11.79
N GLY A 274 32.31 7.62 -12.28
CA GLY A 274 33.18 8.74 -12.65
C GLY A 274 33.85 9.46 -11.48
N PHE A 275 33.80 8.91 -10.26
CA PHE A 275 34.48 9.48 -9.11
C PHE A 275 35.97 9.12 -9.14
N THR A 276 36.84 10.14 -9.11
CA THR A 276 38.29 9.99 -9.35
C THR A 276 39.18 10.35 -8.15
N LEU A 277 38.63 10.83 -7.04
CA LEU A 277 39.45 11.14 -5.86
C LEU A 277 40.00 9.86 -5.22
N THR A 278 41.24 9.93 -4.79
CA THR A 278 41.87 8.89 -3.97
C THR A 278 41.49 9.09 -2.50
N PHE A 279 41.08 8.02 -1.83
CA PHE A 279 40.76 7.99 -0.41
C PHE A 279 40.99 6.58 0.13
N LYS A 280 41.00 6.42 1.46
CA LYS A 280 41.03 5.13 2.14
C LYS A 280 39.99 5.10 3.24
N LEU A 281 39.22 4.01 3.32
CA LEU A 281 38.29 3.81 4.43
C LEU A 281 39.04 3.14 5.59
N PRO A 282 39.08 3.74 6.79
CA PRO A 282 39.58 3.06 7.98
C PRO A 282 38.59 1.97 8.44
N ASP A 283 39.16 0.90 8.99
CA ASP A 283 38.41 -0.22 9.59
C ASP A 283 37.47 0.26 10.70
N ASP A 284 37.94 1.20 11.53
CA ASP A 284 37.14 1.85 12.55
C ASP A 284 36.47 3.10 11.99
N SER A 285 35.13 3.08 11.88
CA SER A 285 34.34 4.21 11.38
C SER A 285 34.46 5.46 12.23
N THR A 286 34.85 5.36 13.50
CA THR A 286 35.03 6.53 14.39
C THR A 286 36.28 7.34 14.05
N GLN A 287 37.21 6.75 13.29
CA GLN A 287 38.44 7.40 12.83
C GLN A 287 38.26 8.08 11.46
N GLN A 288 37.07 7.98 10.85
CA GLN A 288 36.79 8.62 9.58
C GLN A 288 36.64 10.12 9.75
N ASP A 289 37.32 10.88 8.88
CA ASP A 289 37.00 12.28 8.72
C ASP A 289 35.65 12.46 8.00
N GLN A 290 35.16 13.70 8.04
CA GLN A 290 33.87 14.03 7.43
C GLN A 290 33.88 13.75 5.92
N LEU A 291 34.95 14.08 5.20
CA LEU A 291 35.03 13.87 3.75
C LEU A 291 34.94 12.38 3.39
N THR A 292 35.69 11.54 4.11
CA THR A 292 35.72 10.09 3.94
C THR A 292 34.36 9.46 4.25
N THR A 293 33.69 9.94 5.30
CA THR A 293 32.32 9.53 5.63
C THR A 293 31.34 9.87 4.51
N TRP A 294 31.46 11.08 3.93
CA TRP A 294 30.65 11.51 2.79
C TRP A 294 30.91 10.70 1.52
N ILE A 295 32.17 10.33 1.26
CA ILE A 295 32.52 9.47 0.12
C ILE A 295 31.91 8.07 0.30
N GLU A 296 31.94 7.53 1.52
CA GLU A 296 31.31 6.25 1.84
C GLU A 296 29.78 6.33 1.71
N TYR A 297 29.16 7.45 2.12
CA TYR A 297 27.73 7.71 1.91
C TYR A 297 27.35 7.81 0.43
N LEU A 298 28.16 8.49 -0.39
CA LEU A 298 27.95 8.53 -1.84
C LEU A 298 28.01 7.12 -2.46
N ASN A 299 28.94 6.28 -2.01
CA ASN A 299 28.99 4.87 -2.45
C ASN A 299 27.76 4.07 -2.01
N PHE A 300 27.23 4.33 -0.81
CA PHE A 300 25.95 3.76 -0.36
C PHE A 300 24.81 4.15 -1.30
N GLU A 301 24.68 5.43 -1.67
CA GLU A 301 23.63 5.88 -2.59
C GLU A 301 23.80 5.33 -4.02
N TYR A 302 25.04 5.24 -4.53
CA TYR A 302 25.30 4.56 -5.79
C TYR A 302 24.93 3.07 -5.76
N SER A 303 25.06 2.41 -4.60
CA SER A 303 24.65 1.01 -4.45
C SER A 303 23.15 0.85 -4.69
N TRP A 304 22.35 1.79 -4.20
CA TRP A 304 20.92 1.85 -4.41
C TRP A 304 20.58 2.19 -5.86
N LEU A 305 21.23 3.21 -6.43
CA LEU A 305 21.05 3.59 -7.83
C LEU A 305 21.30 2.39 -8.78
N ASP A 306 22.42 1.70 -8.59
CA ASP A 306 22.77 0.50 -9.35
C ASP A 306 21.72 -0.62 -9.20
N ARG A 307 21.15 -0.77 -8.00
CA ARG A 307 20.10 -1.75 -7.72
C ARG A 307 18.82 -1.41 -8.49
N TYR A 308 18.37 -0.17 -8.46
CA TYR A 308 17.16 0.23 -9.17
C TYR A 308 17.31 0.10 -10.68
N ALA A 309 18.48 0.47 -11.23
CA ALA A 309 18.79 0.25 -12.64
C ALA A 309 18.66 -1.23 -13.02
N ARG A 310 19.24 -2.14 -12.23
CA ARG A 310 19.11 -3.59 -12.44
C ARG A 310 17.66 -4.08 -12.34
N LEU A 311 16.89 -3.58 -11.37
CA LEU A 311 15.48 -3.95 -11.20
C LEU A 311 14.66 -3.51 -12.42
N ILE A 312 14.88 -2.31 -12.94
CA ILE A 312 14.22 -1.82 -14.15
C ILE A 312 14.53 -2.73 -15.35
N GLU A 313 15.79 -3.10 -15.55
CA GLU A 313 16.17 -4.00 -16.65
C GLU A 313 15.53 -5.39 -16.52
N MET A 314 15.53 -5.95 -15.31
CA MET A 314 14.91 -7.24 -15.01
C MET A 314 13.40 -7.20 -15.27
N ARG A 315 12.71 -6.21 -14.69
CA ARG A 315 11.26 -6.05 -14.84
C ARG A 315 10.86 -5.77 -16.29
N ARG A 316 11.66 -4.99 -17.03
CA ARG A 316 11.42 -4.77 -18.48
C ARG A 316 11.38 -6.09 -19.26
N ARG A 317 12.23 -7.06 -18.93
CA ARG A 317 12.22 -8.38 -19.57
C ARG A 317 10.98 -9.20 -19.20
N GLU A 318 10.53 -9.09 -17.96
CA GLU A 318 9.31 -9.75 -17.48
C GLU A 318 8.07 -9.13 -18.12
N ASP A 319 8.00 -7.81 -18.21
CA ASP A 319 6.90 -7.06 -18.84
C ASP A 319 6.74 -7.43 -20.32
N ILE A 320 7.86 -7.57 -21.06
CA ILE A 320 7.82 -8.04 -22.46
C ILE A 320 7.21 -9.44 -22.55
N LYS A 321 7.56 -10.36 -21.63
CA LYS A 321 7.00 -11.71 -21.60
C LYS A 321 5.52 -11.70 -21.20
N ALA A 322 5.14 -10.90 -20.21
CA ALA A 322 3.76 -10.76 -19.76
C ALA A 322 2.88 -10.15 -20.87
N TRP A 323 3.41 -9.17 -21.59
CA TRP A 323 2.76 -8.59 -22.76
C TRP A 323 2.55 -9.62 -23.87
N GLN A 324 3.60 -10.40 -24.19
CA GLN A 324 3.48 -11.47 -25.19
C GLN A 324 2.40 -12.49 -24.79
N LYS A 325 2.37 -12.91 -23.52
CA LYS A 325 1.34 -13.83 -23.00
C LYS A 325 -0.07 -13.22 -23.13
N LEU A 326 -0.22 -11.92 -22.89
CA LEU A 326 -1.49 -11.24 -23.06
C LEU A 326 -1.91 -11.17 -24.54
N MET A 327 -0.99 -10.90 -25.45
CA MET A 327 -1.25 -10.97 -26.90
C MET A 327 -1.66 -12.39 -27.34
N ASP A 328 -0.94 -13.41 -26.88
CA ASP A 328 -1.18 -14.81 -27.23
C ASP A 328 -2.53 -15.32 -26.70
N SER A 329 -3.06 -14.73 -25.63
CA SER A 329 -4.39 -15.06 -25.11
C SER A 329 -5.54 -14.63 -26.04
N GLY A 330 -5.26 -13.78 -27.05
CA GLY A 330 -6.27 -13.31 -28.00
C GLY A 330 -7.29 -12.34 -27.41
N VAL A 331 -7.17 -11.97 -26.14
CA VAL A 331 -8.11 -11.07 -25.46
C VAL A 331 -7.85 -9.60 -25.75
N LEU A 332 -6.90 -9.23 -26.62
CA LEU A 332 -6.63 -7.85 -27.01
C LEU A 332 -7.31 -7.50 -28.34
N ARG A 333 -7.78 -6.26 -28.45
CA ARG A 333 -8.28 -5.66 -29.70
C ARG A 333 -7.13 -5.05 -30.47
N ARG A 334 -7.34 -4.87 -31.77
CA ARG A 334 -6.33 -4.36 -32.71
C ARG A 334 -5.71 -3.00 -32.35
N HIS A 335 -6.43 -2.14 -31.65
CA HIS A 335 -5.95 -0.81 -31.25
C HIS A 335 -5.35 -0.79 -29.84
N GLU A 336 -5.44 -1.89 -29.09
CA GLU A 336 -4.97 -1.93 -27.70
C GLU A 336 -3.46 -2.19 -27.70
N THR A 337 -2.72 -1.14 -27.37
CA THR A 337 -1.28 -1.18 -27.10
C THR A 337 -1.02 -1.13 -25.60
N ILE A 338 0.22 -1.39 -25.18
CA ILE A 338 0.65 -1.23 -23.78
C ILE A 338 0.29 0.19 -23.29
N ASP A 339 0.66 1.21 -24.06
CA ASP A 339 0.44 2.62 -23.69
C ASP A 339 -1.06 2.93 -23.59
N PHE A 340 -1.89 2.37 -24.46
CA PHE A 340 -3.34 2.56 -24.39
C PHE A 340 -3.93 1.93 -23.14
N LEU A 341 -3.49 0.72 -22.74
CA LEU A 341 -4.05 0.06 -21.56
C LEU A 341 -3.76 0.83 -20.25
N SER A 342 -2.67 1.59 -20.22
CA SER A 342 -2.22 2.38 -19.07
C SER A 342 -2.94 3.73 -18.90
N ILE A 343 -3.70 4.20 -19.90
CA ILE A 343 -4.42 5.48 -19.78
C ILE A 343 -5.84 5.31 -19.23
N THR A 344 -6.35 6.38 -18.62
CA THR A 344 -7.69 6.44 -18.00
C THR A 344 -8.81 6.13 -18.99
N GLU A 345 -8.67 6.51 -20.26
CA GLU A 345 -9.67 6.24 -21.29
C GLU A 345 -9.91 4.73 -21.47
N SER A 346 -8.84 3.93 -21.47
CA SER A 346 -8.96 2.47 -21.57
C SER A 346 -9.63 1.87 -20.34
N GLN A 347 -9.37 2.40 -19.14
CA GLN A 347 -10.08 1.99 -17.93
C GLN A 347 -11.59 2.26 -18.02
N ILE A 348 -11.98 3.44 -18.50
CA ILE A 348 -13.39 3.81 -18.71
C ILE A 348 -14.06 2.88 -19.73
N GLN A 349 -13.38 2.60 -20.85
CA GLN A 349 -13.90 1.71 -21.89
C GLN A 349 -14.15 0.30 -21.36
N ARG A 350 -13.19 -0.25 -20.62
CA ARG A 350 -13.30 -1.57 -19.97
C ARG A 350 -14.47 -1.64 -18.99
N GLN A 351 -14.65 -0.59 -18.18
CA GLN A 351 -15.79 -0.53 -17.25
C GLN A 351 -17.13 -0.44 -17.99
N ALA A 352 -17.21 0.33 -19.07
CA ALA A 352 -18.42 0.44 -19.88
C ALA A 352 -18.82 -0.91 -20.50
N GLU A 353 -17.85 -1.71 -20.92
CA GLU A 353 -18.07 -3.06 -21.45
C GLU A 353 -18.63 -4.01 -20.40
N LEU A 354 -18.03 -4.00 -19.20
CA LEU A 354 -18.53 -4.79 -18.08
C LEU A 354 -19.97 -4.40 -17.75
N ASN A 355 -20.24 -3.10 -17.60
CA ASN A 355 -21.57 -2.59 -17.31
C ASN A 355 -22.59 -3.02 -18.38
N LYS A 356 -22.21 -3.01 -19.66
CA LYS A 356 -23.05 -3.45 -20.77
C LYS A 356 -23.34 -4.95 -20.71
N ALA A 357 -22.34 -5.78 -20.45
CA ALA A 357 -22.51 -7.24 -20.34
C ALA A 357 -23.39 -7.61 -19.13
N THR A 358 -23.16 -6.98 -17.98
CA THR A 358 -23.98 -7.13 -16.78
C THR A 358 -25.43 -6.72 -17.03
N SER A 359 -25.65 -5.57 -17.69
CA SER A 359 -26.99 -5.11 -18.07
C SER A 359 -27.70 -6.07 -19.03
N ALA A 360 -26.95 -6.70 -19.95
CA ALA A 360 -27.50 -7.69 -20.87
C ALA A 360 -27.98 -8.96 -20.13
N VAL A 361 -27.21 -9.44 -19.15
CA VAL A 361 -27.62 -10.56 -18.29
C VAL A 361 -28.89 -10.21 -17.51
N ALA A 362 -28.93 -9.06 -16.84
CA ALA A 362 -30.11 -8.62 -16.10
C ALA A 362 -31.37 -8.52 -16.99
N SER A 363 -31.21 -7.99 -18.21
CA SER A 363 -32.29 -7.95 -19.21
C SER A 363 -32.75 -9.35 -19.61
N ALA A 364 -31.81 -10.26 -19.89
CA ALA A 364 -32.13 -11.65 -20.27
C ALA A 364 -32.80 -12.43 -19.14
N GLU A 365 -32.39 -12.21 -17.89
CA GLU A 365 -33.05 -12.78 -16.72
C GLU A 365 -34.48 -12.29 -16.55
N ASN A 366 -34.72 -10.99 -16.71
CA ASN A 366 -36.07 -10.41 -16.67
C ASN A 366 -36.97 -11.00 -17.77
N ALA A 367 -36.42 -11.22 -18.97
CA ALA A 367 -37.13 -11.86 -20.07
C ALA A 367 -37.45 -13.34 -19.77
N ALA A 368 -36.51 -14.08 -19.18
CA ALA A 368 -36.70 -15.47 -18.77
C ALA A 368 -37.77 -15.58 -17.65
N ARG A 369 -37.71 -14.74 -16.63
CA ARG A 369 -38.72 -14.68 -15.56
C ARG A 369 -40.11 -14.37 -16.12
N SER A 370 -40.20 -13.44 -17.08
CA SER A 370 -41.46 -13.11 -17.75
C SER A 370 -42.03 -14.29 -18.55
N ALA A 371 -41.19 -15.02 -19.29
CA ALA A 371 -41.60 -16.21 -20.06
C ALA A 371 -42.07 -17.36 -19.13
N LEU A 372 -41.41 -17.55 -17.98
CA LEU A 372 -41.81 -18.50 -16.95
C LEU A 372 -43.17 -18.11 -16.33
N GLY A 373 -43.33 -16.85 -15.91
CA GLY A 373 -44.58 -16.37 -15.34
C GLY A 373 -45.79 -16.51 -16.29
N GLU A 374 -45.61 -16.27 -17.60
CA GLU A 374 -46.67 -16.52 -18.59
C GLU A 374 -47.00 -18.02 -18.75
N THR A 375 -46.02 -18.89 -18.53
CA THR A 375 -46.21 -20.33 -18.55
C THR A 375 -46.93 -20.82 -17.30
N GLU A 376 -46.67 -20.23 -16.14
CA GLU A 376 -47.38 -20.52 -14.90
C GLU A 376 -48.84 -20.06 -14.95
N LYS A 377 -49.12 -18.88 -15.51
CA LYS A 377 -50.50 -18.41 -15.74
C LYS A 377 -51.35 -19.40 -16.53
N ALA A 378 -50.73 -20.18 -17.42
CA ALA A 378 -51.43 -21.19 -18.20
C ALA A 378 -51.97 -22.35 -17.34
N LYS A 379 -51.32 -22.67 -16.21
CA LYS A 379 -51.81 -23.68 -15.24
C LYS A 379 -53.17 -23.29 -14.66
N HIS A 380 -53.48 -21.99 -14.65
CA HIS A 380 -54.74 -21.44 -14.15
C HIS A 380 -55.69 -20.97 -15.26
N GLY A 381 -55.40 -21.32 -16.53
CA GLY A 381 -56.20 -20.88 -17.69
C GLY A 381 -56.14 -19.38 -17.99
N ARG A 382 -55.15 -18.66 -17.44
CA ARG A 382 -55.03 -17.18 -17.55
C ARG A 382 -53.96 -16.72 -18.54
N SER A 383 -53.35 -17.65 -19.28
CA SER A 383 -52.32 -17.29 -20.26
C SER A 383 -52.94 -16.73 -21.54
N ARG A 384 -52.27 -15.73 -22.12
CA ARG A 384 -52.67 -15.12 -23.39
C ARG A 384 -52.09 -15.85 -24.61
N TYR A 385 -51.31 -16.91 -24.38
CA TYR A 385 -50.51 -17.56 -25.40
C TYR A 385 -50.80 -19.05 -25.51
N SER A 386 -50.78 -19.54 -26.74
CA SER A 386 -50.84 -20.96 -27.03
C SER A 386 -49.67 -21.73 -26.40
N VAL A 387 -49.82 -23.05 -26.27
CA VAL A 387 -48.75 -23.93 -25.78
C VAL A 387 -47.49 -23.78 -26.62
N GLN A 388 -47.61 -23.74 -27.95
CA GLN A 388 -46.48 -23.62 -28.87
C GLN A 388 -45.74 -22.27 -28.71
N GLU A 389 -46.47 -21.16 -28.59
CA GLU A 389 -45.86 -19.84 -28.38
C GLU A 389 -45.13 -19.73 -27.05
N ARG A 390 -45.64 -20.36 -25.99
CA ARG A 390 -44.98 -20.38 -24.68
C ARG A 390 -43.69 -21.20 -24.71
N VAL A 391 -43.72 -22.39 -25.31
CA VAL A 391 -42.52 -23.22 -25.50
C VAL A 391 -41.46 -22.45 -26.31
N LYS A 392 -41.85 -21.80 -27.40
CA LYS A 392 -40.94 -20.98 -28.21
C LYS A 392 -40.32 -19.84 -27.40
N ARG A 393 -41.12 -19.07 -26.66
CA ARG A 393 -40.62 -17.96 -25.83
C ARG A 393 -39.67 -18.41 -24.72
N LEU A 394 -39.95 -19.55 -24.08
CA LEU A 394 -39.06 -20.13 -23.07
C LEU A 394 -37.72 -20.52 -23.69
N ALA A 395 -37.73 -21.20 -24.84
CA ALA A 395 -36.51 -21.57 -25.55
C ALA A 395 -35.68 -20.34 -25.98
N GLU A 396 -36.33 -19.30 -26.52
CA GLU A 396 -35.68 -18.04 -26.89
C GLU A 396 -35.09 -17.31 -25.68
N ALA A 397 -35.83 -17.23 -24.57
CA ALA A 397 -35.36 -16.58 -23.35
C ALA A 397 -34.20 -17.34 -22.72
N GLN A 398 -34.24 -18.67 -22.71
CA GLN A 398 -33.15 -19.51 -22.24
C GLN A 398 -31.90 -19.33 -23.09
N SER A 399 -32.03 -19.38 -24.42
CA SER A 399 -30.90 -19.15 -25.33
C SER A 399 -30.27 -17.77 -25.15
N ARG A 400 -31.09 -16.71 -25.01
CA ARG A 400 -30.60 -15.35 -24.72
C ARG A 400 -29.89 -15.26 -23.37
N LEU A 401 -30.42 -15.90 -22.34
CA LEU A 401 -29.81 -15.90 -21.01
C LEU A 401 -28.46 -16.61 -21.00
N THR A 402 -28.37 -17.78 -21.62
CA THR A 402 -27.11 -18.50 -21.76
C THR A 402 -26.09 -17.66 -22.53
N ALA A 403 -26.45 -17.12 -23.69
CA ALA A 403 -25.55 -16.27 -24.48
C ALA A 403 -25.10 -15.00 -23.74
N ALA A 404 -25.98 -14.37 -22.97
CA ALA A 404 -25.62 -13.19 -22.17
C ALA A 404 -24.65 -13.56 -21.04
N LYS A 405 -24.86 -14.71 -20.37
CA LYS A 405 -23.96 -15.20 -19.31
C LYS A 405 -22.59 -15.60 -19.86
N ASP A 406 -22.55 -16.28 -21.01
CA ASP A 406 -21.30 -16.63 -21.69
C ASP A 406 -20.53 -15.37 -22.09
N SER A 407 -21.22 -14.37 -22.65
CA SER A 407 -20.61 -13.08 -23.00
C SER A 407 -20.07 -12.33 -21.77
N LEU A 408 -20.79 -12.31 -20.64
CA LEU A 408 -20.29 -11.73 -19.40
C LEU A 408 -19.04 -12.45 -18.89
N LYS A 409 -19.01 -13.78 -18.99
CA LYS A 409 -17.85 -14.59 -18.62
C LYS A 409 -16.62 -14.23 -19.45
N GLU A 410 -16.76 -14.15 -20.78
CA GLU A 410 -15.68 -13.74 -21.68
C GLU A 410 -15.16 -12.32 -21.37
N VAL A 411 -16.06 -11.38 -21.08
CA VAL A 411 -15.68 -10.01 -20.67
C VAL A 411 -14.90 -10.04 -19.37
N ASN A 412 -15.36 -10.79 -18.36
CA ASN A 412 -14.66 -10.92 -17.08
C ASN A 412 -13.27 -11.54 -17.24
N GLU A 413 -13.13 -12.62 -18.01
CA GLU A 413 -11.84 -13.26 -18.29
C GLU A 413 -10.86 -12.28 -18.96
N ARG A 414 -11.34 -11.55 -19.98
CA ARG A 414 -10.56 -10.49 -20.64
C ARG A 414 -10.11 -9.42 -19.66
N LEU A 415 -11.02 -8.88 -18.84
CA LEU A 415 -10.71 -7.81 -17.89
C LEU A 415 -9.73 -8.28 -16.82
N HIS A 416 -9.87 -9.51 -16.33
CA HIS A 416 -8.96 -10.11 -15.37
C HIS A 416 -7.54 -10.23 -15.93
N LEU A 417 -7.38 -10.71 -17.17
CA LEU A 417 -6.07 -10.83 -17.82
C LEU A 417 -5.41 -9.45 -18.04
N ILE A 418 -6.18 -8.45 -18.49
CA ILE A 418 -5.69 -7.08 -18.65
C ILE A 418 -5.30 -6.48 -17.29
N ALA A 419 -6.14 -6.63 -16.26
CA ALA A 419 -5.86 -6.13 -14.91
C ALA A 419 -4.61 -6.79 -14.32
N THR A 420 -4.44 -8.10 -14.49
CA THR A 420 -3.25 -8.84 -14.05
C THR A 420 -1.99 -8.31 -14.72
N PHE A 421 -2.04 -8.01 -16.03
CA PHE A 421 -0.92 -7.39 -16.74
C PHE A 421 -0.60 -6.00 -16.19
N ILE A 422 -1.60 -5.12 -16.03
CA ILE A 422 -1.41 -3.75 -15.52
C ILE A 422 -0.85 -3.76 -14.09
N TRP A 423 -1.41 -4.57 -13.19
CA TRP A 423 -0.91 -4.70 -11.82
C TRP A 423 0.51 -5.27 -11.78
N GLY A 424 0.84 -6.17 -12.69
CA GLY A 424 2.19 -6.69 -12.87
C GLY A 424 3.24 -5.61 -13.19
N GLN A 425 2.84 -4.47 -13.75
CA GLN A 425 3.75 -3.35 -14.04
C GLN A 425 4.06 -2.47 -12.82
N GLY A 426 3.30 -2.59 -11.72
CA GLY A 426 3.49 -1.77 -10.52
C GLY A 426 4.95 -1.73 -10.03
N PRO A 427 5.62 -2.89 -9.83
CA PRO A 427 7.02 -2.95 -9.44
C PRO A 427 7.99 -2.25 -10.41
N TYR A 428 7.72 -2.26 -11.73
CA TYR A 428 8.53 -1.56 -12.72
C TYR A 428 8.46 -0.04 -12.53
N TRP A 429 7.24 0.48 -12.36
CA TRP A 429 7.01 1.91 -12.13
C TRP A 429 7.58 2.38 -10.80
N THR A 430 7.45 1.57 -9.75
CA THR A 430 8.10 1.84 -8.46
C THR A 430 9.62 1.92 -8.62
N ALA A 431 10.25 0.96 -9.31
CA ALA A 431 11.69 0.98 -9.52
C ALA A 431 12.16 2.19 -10.35
N LYS A 432 11.38 2.62 -11.35
CA LYS A 432 11.65 3.85 -12.11
C LYS A 432 11.59 5.10 -11.25
N ARG A 433 10.55 5.21 -10.40
CA ARG A 433 10.41 6.33 -9.48
C ARG A 433 11.54 6.37 -8.47
N ASP A 434 11.91 5.21 -7.94
CA ASP A 434 13.04 5.08 -7.04
C ASP A 434 14.36 5.46 -7.73
N LEU A 435 14.59 5.04 -8.97
CA LEU A 435 15.77 5.44 -9.75
C LEU A 435 15.83 6.97 -9.88
N LEU A 436 14.77 7.61 -10.36
CA LEU A 436 14.71 9.07 -10.53
C LEU A 436 15.01 9.81 -9.22
N ARG A 437 14.39 9.35 -8.11
CA ARG A 437 14.65 9.92 -6.78
C ARG A 437 16.13 9.80 -6.39
N HIS A 438 16.77 8.66 -6.66
CA HIS A 438 18.18 8.46 -6.33
C HIS A 438 19.12 9.22 -7.26
N GLU A 439 18.76 9.42 -8.53
CA GLU A 439 19.53 10.30 -9.43
C GLU A 439 19.54 11.73 -8.90
N LEU A 440 18.39 12.25 -8.46
CA LEU A 440 18.27 13.57 -7.82
C LEU A 440 19.06 13.64 -6.51
N LEU A 441 19.00 12.60 -5.68
CA LEU A 441 19.74 12.51 -4.42
C LEU A 441 21.26 12.49 -4.64
N VAL A 442 21.75 11.66 -5.55
CA VAL A 442 23.17 11.60 -5.90
C VAL A 442 23.63 12.95 -6.42
N GLN A 443 22.87 13.59 -7.32
CA GLN A 443 23.19 14.92 -7.82
C GLN A 443 23.30 15.94 -6.68
N TRP A 444 22.32 15.95 -5.77
CA TRP A 444 22.36 16.81 -4.59
C TRP A 444 23.62 16.57 -3.74
N ILE A 445 24.02 15.31 -3.49
CA ILE A 445 25.25 14.98 -2.75
C ILE A 445 26.49 15.55 -3.46
N LEU A 446 26.56 15.43 -4.78
CA LEU A 446 27.68 15.94 -5.59
C LEU A 446 27.76 17.47 -5.54
N ASP A 447 26.61 18.16 -5.55
CA ASP A 447 26.53 19.63 -5.49
C ASP A 447 26.94 20.16 -4.12
N GLN A 448 26.54 19.46 -3.04
CA GLN A 448 26.96 19.80 -1.67
C GLN A 448 28.48 19.72 -1.50
N ARG A 449 29.15 18.80 -2.22
CA ARG A 449 30.61 18.69 -2.21
C ARG A 449 31.27 19.80 -3.03
N SER A 450 30.73 20.12 -4.19
CA SER A 450 31.29 21.15 -5.09
C SER A 450 31.24 22.55 -4.46
N SER A 451 30.33 22.78 -3.52
CA SER A 451 30.22 24.02 -2.75
C SER A 451 31.22 24.14 -1.59
N LYS A 452 32.03 23.09 -1.33
CA LYS A 452 32.95 22.98 -0.19
C LYS A 452 34.43 22.85 -0.59
N ILE A 453 34.73 22.86 -1.88
CA ILE A 453 36.09 23.00 -2.46
C ILE A 453 36.17 24.42 -3.01
#